data_AF-A0A0C2FMU1-F1
#
_entry.id   AF-A0A0C2FMU1-F1
#
_cell.length_a   1.000
_cell.length_b   1.000
_cell.length_c   1.000
_cell.angle_alpha   90.00
_cell.angle_beta   90.00
_cell.angle_gamma   90.00
#
_symmetry.space_group_name_H-M   'P 1'
#
loop_
_entity.id
_entity.type
_entity.pdbx_description
1 polymer ?
#
loop_
_entity_poly.entity_id
_entity_poly.type
_entity_poly.pdbx_seq_one_letter_code
_entity_poly.pdbx_strand_id
1 'polypeptide(L)'
;METNMYTDEDSKNKDPVLYDALNEIIKKTINQLEGAARRFHEAEFSLFHRLTAISGTIKPYPKGDSRKKACLKALAEVKLETITYLPSNPEAYLLDIDYSSGTPMQSAAKAPFLARFKVRRCGVQELERIGLEAQSQEKGKPPPPRADLNELKKVTDANTCWQAAIFKVGDDVRQDMLALQLMQLMKNVWAGLGLPVCVFPYRVVATSPGCGVIECVPNSKSRDQLGRQTDFGLYEYFKTTYGDESSESFQEARRNFVRSMAGYSVFSFLLQIKDRHNGNIMIDLDGHIIHIDFGFMFESSPGGNLGFEPDFKLSEEM
;
A
#
# COMPACT_ATOMS: atom_id res chain seq x y z
N MET A 1 -3.81 -13.03 -10.81
CA MET A 1 -3.99 -13.60 -12.17
C MET A 1 -4.83 -12.68 -13.03
N GLU A 2 -5.98 -12.19 -12.54
CA GLU A 2 -6.86 -11.27 -13.27
C GLU A 2 -6.15 -10.08 -13.92
N THR A 3 -5.24 -9.42 -13.20
CA THR A 3 -4.46 -8.29 -13.73
C THR A 3 -3.67 -8.63 -15.00
N ASN A 4 -3.17 -9.87 -15.14
CA ASN A 4 -2.34 -10.29 -16.28
C ASN A 4 -3.16 -10.88 -17.43
N MET A 5 -4.49 -10.93 -17.30
CA MET A 5 -5.35 -11.33 -18.41
C MET A 5 -5.45 -10.24 -19.48
N TYR A 6 -5.16 -8.99 -19.13
CA TYR A 6 -5.30 -7.84 -20.02
C TYR A 6 -3.98 -7.08 -20.11
N THR A 7 -3.72 -6.55 -21.30
CA THR A 7 -2.52 -5.73 -21.56
C THR A 7 -2.75 -4.26 -21.21
N ASP A 8 -4.02 -3.85 -21.09
CA ASP A 8 -4.43 -2.49 -20.75
C ASP A 8 -5.09 -2.41 -19.36
N GLU A 9 -5.18 -1.19 -18.84
CA GLU A 9 -5.77 -0.89 -17.53
C GLU A 9 -7.30 -0.96 -17.50
N ASP A 10 -7.95 -0.76 -18.65
CA ASP A 10 -9.42 -0.67 -18.73
C ASP A 10 -10.07 -2.04 -19.02
N SER A 11 -9.29 -3.13 -19.04
CA SER A 11 -9.75 -4.48 -19.38
C SER A 11 -10.39 -4.60 -20.77
N LYS A 12 -9.90 -3.85 -21.77
CA LYS A 12 -10.43 -3.87 -23.15
C LYS A 12 -9.63 -4.80 -24.06
N ASN A 13 -8.32 -4.86 -23.86
CA ASN A 13 -7.36 -5.57 -24.68
C ASN A 13 -6.90 -6.83 -23.94
N LYS A 14 -7.50 -7.97 -24.31
CA LYS A 14 -7.12 -9.27 -23.78
C LYS A 14 -5.70 -9.62 -24.22
N ASP A 15 -4.93 -10.18 -23.30
CA ASP A 15 -3.60 -10.71 -23.61
C ASP A 15 -3.75 -11.92 -24.56
N PRO A 16 -3.15 -11.88 -25.77
CA PRO A 16 -3.34 -12.92 -26.77
C PRO A 16 -2.72 -14.27 -26.39
N VAL A 17 -1.81 -14.29 -25.43
CA VAL A 17 -1.11 -15.51 -24.98
C VAL A 17 -1.68 -16.02 -23.65
N LEU A 18 -1.92 -15.11 -22.71
CA LEU A 18 -2.20 -15.46 -21.32
C LEU A 18 -3.70 -15.53 -20.99
N TYR A 19 -4.57 -14.82 -21.72
CA TYR A 19 -5.96 -14.64 -21.30
C TYR A 19 -6.69 -15.97 -21.07
N ASP A 20 -6.71 -16.86 -22.07
CA ASP A 20 -7.48 -18.10 -21.98
C ASP A 20 -6.89 -19.06 -20.93
N ALA A 21 -5.56 -19.17 -20.87
CA ALA A 21 -4.88 -20.01 -19.89
C ALA A 21 -5.15 -19.54 -18.45
N LEU A 22 -5.03 -18.24 -18.18
CA LEU A 22 -5.30 -17.67 -16.86
C LEU A 22 -6.77 -17.78 -16.48
N ASN A 23 -7.68 -17.51 -17.42
CA ASN A 23 -9.12 -17.63 -17.20
C ASN A 23 -9.51 -19.06 -16.79
N GLU A 24 -8.97 -20.07 -17.48
CA GLU A 24 -9.23 -21.46 -17.14
C GLU A 24 -8.64 -21.86 -15.79
N ILE A 25 -7.45 -21.37 -15.44
CA ILE A 25 -6.87 -21.60 -14.11
C ILE A 25 -7.74 -20.96 -13.03
N ILE A 26 -8.14 -19.69 -13.20
CA ILE A 26 -9.00 -18.98 -12.22
C ILE A 26 -10.31 -19.75 -12.01
N LYS A 27 -11.01 -20.12 -13.08
CA LYS A 27 -12.26 -20.89 -12.98
C LYS A 27 -12.05 -22.22 -12.25
N LYS A 28 -11.00 -22.96 -12.57
CA LYS A 28 -10.70 -24.24 -11.92
C LYS A 28 -10.42 -24.06 -10.43
N THR A 29 -9.61 -23.07 -10.06
CA THR A 29 -9.30 -22.77 -8.66
C THR A 29 -10.55 -22.37 -7.88
N ILE A 30 -11.37 -21.46 -8.42
CA ILE A 30 -12.61 -21.02 -7.75
C ILE A 30 -13.62 -22.16 -7.63
N ASN A 31 -13.74 -23.00 -8.67
CA ASN A 31 -14.68 -24.13 -8.65
C ASN A 31 -14.26 -25.24 -7.67
N GLN A 32 -12.99 -25.30 -7.27
CA GLN A 32 -12.51 -26.21 -6.23
C GLN A 32 -12.78 -25.70 -4.81
N LEU A 33 -13.10 -24.41 -4.64
CA LEU A 33 -13.47 -23.87 -3.35
C LEU A 33 -14.90 -24.29 -2.99
N GLU A 34 -15.04 -24.95 -1.86
CA GLU A 34 -16.33 -25.40 -1.33
C GLU A 34 -16.56 -24.90 0.11
N GLY A 35 -17.82 -24.95 0.54
CA GLY A 35 -18.21 -24.70 1.93
C GLY A 35 -17.69 -23.37 2.49
N ALA A 36 -16.98 -23.43 3.61
CA ALA A 36 -16.45 -22.27 4.32
C ALA A 36 -15.38 -21.52 3.52
N ALA A 37 -14.53 -22.25 2.79
CA ALA A 37 -13.44 -21.66 2.00
C ALA A 37 -13.99 -20.77 0.88
N ARG A 38 -15.02 -21.24 0.18
CA ARG A 38 -15.70 -20.43 -0.85
C ARG A 38 -16.34 -19.17 -0.27
N ARG A 39 -17.06 -19.29 0.85
CA ARG A 39 -17.68 -18.13 1.52
C ARG A 39 -16.66 -17.13 2.02
N PHE A 40 -15.52 -17.62 2.53
CA PHE A 40 -14.43 -16.76 2.99
C PHE A 40 -13.82 -15.97 1.83
N HIS A 41 -13.54 -16.66 0.71
CA HIS A 41 -13.09 -16.03 -0.53
C HIS A 41 -14.10 -15.00 -1.06
N GLU A 42 -15.38 -15.34 -1.14
CA GLU A 42 -16.44 -14.42 -1.59
C GLU A 42 -16.57 -13.18 -0.67
N ALA A 43 -16.45 -13.36 0.65
CA ALA A 43 -16.49 -12.25 1.61
C ALA A 43 -15.30 -11.29 1.48
N GLU A 44 -14.09 -11.83 1.27
CA GLU A 44 -12.88 -11.06 1.03
C GLU A 44 -13.03 -10.18 -0.22
N PHE A 45 -13.35 -10.79 -1.36
CA PHE A 45 -13.50 -10.08 -2.63
C PHE A 45 -14.67 -9.08 -2.60
N SER A 46 -15.78 -9.40 -1.92
CA SER A 46 -16.91 -8.49 -1.75
C SER A 46 -16.52 -7.20 -1.02
N LEU A 47 -15.80 -7.29 0.10
CA LEU A 47 -15.31 -6.10 0.80
C LEU A 47 -14.37 -5.29 -0.10
N PHE A 48 -13.45 -5.99 -0.76
CA PHE A 48 -12.46 -5.36 -1.62
C PHE A 48 -13.08 -4.62 -2.81
N HIS A 49 -14.05 -5.23 -3.49
CA HIS A 49 -14.77 -4.60 -4.60
C HIS A 49 -15.53 -3.36 -4.14
N ARG A 50 -16.16 -3.39 -2.95
CA ARG A 50 -16.82 -2.21 -2.37
C ARG A 50 -15.83 -1.08 -2.11
N LEU A 51 -14.65 -1.37 -1.56
CA LEU A 51 -13.60 -0.37 -1.31
C LEU A 51 -13.08 0.22 -2.63
N THR A 52 -12.79 -0.61 -3.62
CA THR A 52 -12.26 -0.18 -4.92
C THR A 52 -13.29 0.64 -5.71
N ALA A 53 -14.58 0.31 -5.59
CA ALA A 53 -15.66 1.06 -6.24
C ALA A 53 -15.77 2.52 -5.76
N ILE A 54 -15.28 2.84 -4.55
CA ILE A 54 -15.30 4.21 -4.01
C ILE A 54 -14.59 5.18 -4.97
N SER A 55 -13.43 4.80 -5.52
CA SER A 55 -12.69 5.64 -6.47
C SER A 55 -13.54 6.02 -7.69
N GLY A 56 -14.31 5.07 -8.23
CA GLY A 56 -15.26 5.32 -9.31
C GLY A 56 -16.36 6.31 -8.91
N THR A 57 -16.93 6.15 -7.71
CA THR A 57 -17.99 7.02 -7.19
C THR A 57 -17.52 8.45 -6.92
N ILE A 58 -16.27 8.64 -6.47
CA ILE A 58 -15.74 9.98 -6.14
C ILE A 58 -15.13 10.72 -7.33
N LYS A 59 -14.78 10.00 -8.41
CA LYS A 59 -14.14 10.57 -9.61
C LYS A 59 -14.91 11.75 -10.24
N PRO A 60 -16.25 11.73 -10.35
CA PRO A 60 -17.02 12.83 -10.94
C PRO A 60 -16.96 14.14 -10.12
N TYR A 61 -16.64 14.06 -8.82
CA TYR A 61 -16.60 15.24 -7.95
C TYR A 61 -15.31 16.04 -8.16
N PRO A 62 -15.37 17.38 -8.14
CA PRO A 62 -14.19 18.23 -8.27
C PRO A 62 -13.22 18.03 -7.09
N LYS A 63 -11.92 18.17 -7.35
CA LYS A 63 -10.86 18.07 -6.32
C LYS A 63 -11.12 19.03 -5.16
N GLY A 64 -10.61 18.68 -3.97
CA GLY A 64 -10.83 19.44 -2.74
C GLY A 64 -12.01 18.91 -1.92
N ASP A 65 -12.70 19.81 -1.23
CA ASP A 65 -13.69 19.43 -0.19
C ASP A 65 -14.88 18.63 -0.72
N SER A 66 -15.32 18.90 -1.94
CA SER A 66 -16.45 18.18 -2.56
C SER A 66 -16.14 16.69 -2.71
N ARG A 67 -14.99 16.36 -3.31
CA ARG A 67 -14.53 14.96 -3.43
C ARG A 67 -14.23 14.33 -2.08
N LYS A 68 -13.68 15.08 -1.13
CA LYS A 68 -13.43 14.59 0.23
C LYS A 68 -14.74 14.19 0.92
N LYS A 69 -15.79 15.03 0.86
CA LYS A 69 -17.11 14.71 1.41
C LYS A 69 -17.74 13.49 0.74
N ALA A 70 -17.64 13.38 -0.59
CA ALA A 70 -18.12 12.22 -1.32
C ALA A 70 -17.37 10.93 -0.90
N CYS A 71 -16.06 11.01 -0.69
CA CYS A 71 -15.24 9.89 -0.22
C CYS A 71 -15.64 9.42 1.17
N LEU A 72 -15.84 10.34 2.11
CA LEU A 72 -16.28 10.00 3.47
C LEU A 72 -17.68 9.36 3.47
N LYS A 73 -18.59 9.87 2.64
CA LYS A 73 -19.93 9.29 2.47
C LYS A 73 -19.85 7.87 1.91
N ALA A 74 -19.11 7.65 0.84
CA ALA A 74 -18.96 6.34 0.22
C ALA A 74 -18.25 5.34 1.15
N LEU A 75 -17.24 5.78 1.91
CA LEU A 75 -16.56 4.93 2.89
C LEU A 75 -17.49 4.53 4.03
N ALA A 76 -18.37 5.41 4.50
CA ALA A 76 -19.35 5.11 5.56
C ALA A 76 -20.38 4.03 5.18
N GLU A 77 -20.61 3.84 3.88
CA GLU A 77 -21.50 2.80 3.33
C GLU A 77 -20.84 1.40 3.33
N VAL A 78 -19.51 1.33 3.38
CA VAL A 78 -18.78 0.05 3.47
C VAL A 78 -18.92 -0.53 4.87
N LYS A 79 -19.34 -1.80 4.98
CA LYS A 79 -19.50 -2.49 6.27
C LYS A 79 -18.60 -3.70 6.35
N LEU A 80 -17.91 -3.82 7.48
CA LEU A 80 -17.15 -5.02 7.85
C LEU A 80 -18.10 -6.02 8.51
N GLU A 81 -18.56 -7.00 7.73
CA GLU A 81 -19.59 -7.98 8.14
C GLU A 81 -18.99 -9.24 8.78
N THR A 82 -17.77 -9.60 8.41
CA THR A 82 -17.09 -10.82 8.86
C THR A 82 -15.57 -10.65 8.81
N ILE A 83 -14.84 -11.68 9.25
CA ILE A 83 -13.38 -11.74 9.20
C ILE A 83 -12.94 -11.67 7.75
N THR A 84 -12.12 -10.67 7.44
CA THR A 84 -11.52 -10.39 6.14
C THR A 84 -10.18 -9.71 6.38
N TYR A 85 -9.40 -9.51 5.31
CA TYR A 85 -8.08 -8.88 5.38
C TYR A 85 -7.89 -7.94 4.19
N LEU A 86 -6.86 -7.09 4.25
CA LEU A 86 -6.46 -6.29 3.09
C LEU A 86 -5.56 -7.15 2.20
N PRO A 87 -5.72 -7.14 0.86
CA PRO A 87 -4.85 -7.93 -0.03
C PRO A 87 -3.36 -7.64 0.16
N SER A 88 -3.01 -6.38 0.46
CA SER A 88 -1.62 -6.00 0.76
C SER A 88 -1.11 -6.56 2.09
N ASN A 89 -1.99 -7.03 3.00
CA ASN A 89 -1.62 -7.58 4.31
C ASN A 89 -2.33 -8.89 4.67
N PRO A 90 -1.88 -10.04 4.13
CA PRO A 90 -2.47 -11.35 4.41
C PRO A 90 -2.14 -11.92 5.81
N GLU A 91 -1.41 -11.18 6.64
CA GLU A 91 -1.01 -11.61 7.99
C GLU A 91 -1.86 -10.97 9.09
N ALA A 92 -2.81 -10.10 8.73
CA ALA A 92 -3.63 -9.36 9.65
C ALA A 92 -5.08 -9.29 9.19
N TYR A 93 -6.00 -9.62 10.09
CA TYR A 93 -7.42 -9.47 9.81
C TYR A 93 -7.91 -8.09 10.24
N LEU A 94 -8.95 -7.62 9.56
CA LEU A 94 -9.59 -6.34 9.83
C LEU A 94 -10.46 -6.42 11.09
N LEU A 95 -10.29 -5.45 11.98
CA LEU A 95 -11.14 -5.22 13.14
C LEU A 95 -12.11 -4.08 12.90
N ASP A 96 -11.68 -3.00 12.26
CA ASP A 96 -12.53 -1.82 12.04
C ASP A 96 -12.03 -0.95 10.87
N ILE A 97 -12.88 -0.02 10.43
CA ILE A 97 -12.56 0.99 9.42
C ILE A 97 -12.72 2.37 10.05
N ASP A 98 -11.71 3.24 9.94
CA ASP A 98 -11.85 4.64 10.34
C ASP A 98 -12.61 5.39 9.24
N TYR A 99 -13.93 5.47 9.38
CA TYR A 99 -14.82 6.14 8.42
C TYR A 99 -14.54 7.65 8.27
N SER A 100 -13.76 8.24 9.17
CA SER A 100 -13.34 9.65 9.08
C SER A 100 -12.02 9.85 8.34
N SER A 101 -11.31 8.77 8.01
CA SER A 101 -9.97 8.82 7.40
C SER A 101 -9.94 8.99 5.88
N GLY A 102 -11.08 8.80 5.21
CA GLY A 102 -11.19 8.81 3.75
C GLY A 102 -10.61 10.08 3.12
N THR A 103 -9.47 9.95 2.45
CA THR A 103 -8.74 11.09 1.88
C THR A 103 -8.41 10.84 0.41
N PRO A 104 -9.09 11.53 -0.53
CA PRO A 104 -8.74 11.45 -1.95
C PRO A 104 -7.35 12.04 -2.20
N MET A 105 -6.56 11.38 -3.04
CA MET A 105 -5.24 11.85 -3.43
C MET A 105 -5.34 12.96 -4.48
N GLN A 106 -4.43 13.94 -4.39
CA GLN A 106 -4.45 15.19 -5.17
C GLN A 106 -3.93 15.01 -6.60
N SER A 107 -2.97 14.11 -6.82
CA SER A 107 -2.15 14.01 -8.03
C SER A 107 -2.78 13.21 -9.17
N ALA A 108 -3.84 12.44 -8.94
CA ALA A 108 -4.31 11.45 -9.92
C ALA A 108 -5.68 11.78 -10.53
N ALA A 109 -5.76 11.64 -11.86
CA ALA A 109 -6.98 11.84 -12.65
C ALA A 109 -8.08 10.82 -12.32
N LYS A 110 -7.68 9.63 -11.83
CA LYS A 110 -8.59 8.51 -11.56
C LYS A 110 -9.02 8.42 -10.08
N ALA A 111 -8.73 9.47 -9.28
CA ALA A 111 -9.18 9.65 -7.90
C ALA A 111 -8.91 8.46 -6.95
N PRO A 112 -7.64 8.03 -6.78
CA PRO A 112 -7.28 7.14 -5.69
C PRO A 112 -7.56 7.78 -4.35
N PHE A 113 -7.79 6.97 -3.33
CA PHE A 113 -8.04 7.45 -1.98
C PHE A 113 -7.30 6.61 -0.95
N LEU A 114 -6.98 7.25 0.18
CA LEU A 114 -6.43 6.64 1.36
C LEU A 114 -7.56 6.36 2.37
N ALA A 115 -7.51 5.21 3.02
CA ALA A 115 -8.32 4.89 4.19
C ALA A 115 -7.49 4.18 5.26
N ARG A 116 -7.92 4.31 6.52
CA ARG A 116 -7.30 3.67 7.69
C ARG A 116 -8.16 2.54 8.23
N PHE A 117 -7.50 1.47 8.61
CA PHE A 117 -8.10 0.23 9.08
C PHE A 117 -7.47 -0.16 10.40
N LYS A 118 -8.29 -0.57 11.37
CA LYS A 118 -7.80 -1.21 12.59
C LYS A 118 -7.59 -2.67 12.24
N VAL A 119 -6.39 -3.19 12.44
CA VAL A 119 -6.02 -4.56 12.08
C VAL A 119 -5.40 -5.25 13.28
N ARG A 120 -5.48 -6.58 13.32
CA ARG A 120 -4.75 -7.41 14.29
C ARG A 120 -3.91 -8.44 13.57
N ARG A 121 -2.59 -8.40 13.83
CA ARG A 121 -1.62 -9.33 13.24
C ARG A 121 -1.72 -10.69 13.93
N CYS A 122 -1.80 -11.74 13.14
CA CYS A 122 -1.87 -13.12 13.62
C CYS A 122 -1.11 -14.14 12.73
N GLY A 123 -0.62 -13.70 11.56
CA GLY A 123 0.01 -14.58 10.58
C GLY A 123 -1.03 -15.30 9.70
N VAL A 124 -0.58 -15.77 8.54
CA VAL A 124 -1.46 -16.31 7.49
C VAL A 124 -2.26 -17.53 7.97
N GLN A 125 -1.60 -18.47 8.65
CA GLN A 125 -2.22 -19.72 9.10
C GLN A 125 -3.36 -19.48 10.10
N GLU A 126 -3.15 -18.58 11.06
CA GLU A 126 -4.17 -18.26 12.06
C GLU A 126 -5.31 -17.45 11.45
N LEU A 127 -4.99 -16.53 10.54
CA LEU A 127 -5.99 -15.77 9.79
C LEU A 127 -6.91 -16.69 8.99
N GLU A 128 -6.34 -17.64 8.25
CA GLU A 128 -7.08 -18.63 7.48
C GLU A 128 -7.96 -19.50 8.39
N ARG A 129 -7.41 -19.99 9.52
CA ARG A 129 -8.17 -20.77 10.50
C ARG A 129 -9.38 -20.00 11.04
N ILE A 130 -9.18 -18.75 11.49
CA ILE A 130 -10.25 -17.90 12.02
C ILE A 130 -11.27 -17.56 10.93
N GLY A 131 -10.80 -17.23 9.71
CA GLY A 131 -11.64 -16.94 8.56
C GLY A 131 -12.54 -18.11 8.18
N LEU A 132 -11.99 -19.31 8.09
CA LEU A 132 -12.76 -20.53 7.83
C LEU A 132 -13.78 -20.80 8.95
N GLU A 133 -13.40 -20.64 10.22
CA GLU A 133 -14.32 -20.83 11.34
C GLU A 133 -15.48 -19.83 11.36
N ALA A 134 -15.20 -18.57 11.03
CA ALA A 134 -16.23 -17.53 10.89
C ALA A 134 -17.25 -17.91 9.81
N GLN A 135 -16.81 -18.62 8.77
CA GLN A 135 -17.62 -19.04 7.64
C GLN A 135 -18.15 -20.47 7.73
N SER A 136 -17.74 -21.26 8.71
CA SER A 136 -18.10 -22.69 8.85
C SER A 136 -19.55 -22.93 9.34
N GLN A 137 -20.29 -21.86 9.63
CA GLN A 137 -21.62 -21.91 10.22
C GLN A 137 -22.67 -22.65 9.36
N GLU A 138 -23.37 -23.59 9.99
CA GLU A 138 -24.71 -24.05 9.59
C GLU A 138 -25.70 -22.89 9.68
N LYS A 139 -26.68 -22.80 8.77
CA LYS A 139 -27.69 -21.72 8.74
C LYS A 139 -28.30 -21.47 10.13
N GLY A 140 -27.99 -20.32 10.75
CA GLY A 140 -28.70 -19.78 11.91
C GLY A 140 -27.97 -19.77 13.25
N LYS A 141 -26.71 -20.23 13.35
CA LYS A 141 -25.90 -20.10 14.57
C LYS A 141 -24.89 -18.94 14.45
N PRO A 142 -24.46 -18.32 15.57
CA PRO A 142 -23.39 -17.33 15.57
C PRO A 142 -22.00 -17.99 15.54
N PRO A 143 -20.98 -17.34 14.95
CA PRO A 143 -19.57 -17.78 14.99
C PRO A 143 -19.09 -18.06 16.41
N PRO A 144 -18.14 -19.00 16.61
CA PRO A 144 -17.52 -19.15 17.92
C PRO A 144 -16.85 -17.83 18.33
N PRO A 145 -16.77 -17.47 19.62
CA PRO A 145 -16.24 -16.16 20.04
C PRO A 145 -14.86 -15.80 19.48
N ARG A 146 -14.01 -16.81 19.22
CA ARG A 146 -12.68 -16.64 18.61
C ARG A 146 -12.69 -16.26 17.13
N ALA A 147 -13.84 -16.41 16.46
CA ALA A 147 -14.07 -16.07 15.05
C ALA A 147 -15.28 -15.14 14.86
N ASP A 148 -15.81 -14.57 15.95
CA ASP A 148 -16.82 -13.52 15.91
C ASP A 148 -16.12 -12.16 15.86
N LEU A 149 -16.33 -11.42 14.78
CA LEU A 149 -15.75 -10.09 14.59
C LEU A 149 -16.12 -9.13 15.74
N ASN A 150 -17.33 -9.21 16.30
CA ASN A 150 -17.78 -8.33 17.38
C ASN A 150 -17.06 -8.63 18.70
N GLU A 151 -16.72 -9.90 18.96
CA GLU A 151 -15.90 -10.27 20.11
C GLU A 151 -14.44 -9.90 19.90
N LEU A 152 -13.90 -10.14 18.70
CA LEU A 152 -12.52 -9.81 18.36
C LEU A 152 -12.26 -8.30 18.39
N LYS A 153 -13.25 -7.46 18.07
CA LYS A 153 -13.17 -5.98 18.20
C LYS A 153 -12.91 -5.52 19.63
N LYS A 154 -13.33 -6.29 20.64
CA LYS A 154 -13.12 -5.95 22.06
C LYS A 154 -11.69 -6.23 22.52
N VAL A 155 -10.98 -7.12 21.83
CA VAL A 155 -9.60 -7.47 22.16
C VAL A 155 -8.66 -6.37 21.66
N THR A 156 -7.92 -5.75 22.59
CA THR A 156 -6.84 -4.82 22.26
C THR A 156 -5.56 -5.35 22.90
N ASP A 157 -4.60 -5.72 22.06
CA ASP A 157 -3.28 -6.21 22.46
C ASP A 157 -2.19 -5.52 21.62
N ALA A 158 -0.93 -5.86 21.87
CA ALA A 158 0.22 -5.29 21.17
C ALA A 158 0.25 -5.59 19.65
N ASN A 159 -0.53 -6.56 19.18
CA ASN A 159 -0.63 -6.94 17.77
C ASN A 159 -1.71 -6.15 17.02
N THR A 160 -2.47 -5.32 17.74
CA THR A 160 -3.51 -4.46 17.18
C THR A 160 -2.94 -3.07 16.86
N CYS A 161 -3.07 -2.65 15.60
CA CYS A 161 -2.63 -1.32 15.17
C CYS A 161 -3.56 -0.71 14.10
N TRP A 162 -3.41 0.59 13.88
CA TRP A 162 -4.02 1.27 12.75
C TRP A 162 -3.07 1.24 11.56
N GLN A 163 -3.57 0.81 10.41
CA GLN A 163 -2.83 0.75 9.16
C GLN A 163 -3.56 1.54 8.09
N ALA A 164 -2.82 2.28 7.26
CA ALA A 164 -3.37 2.99 6.12
C ALA A 164 -3.08 2.24 4.81
N ALA A 165 -4.04 2.27 3.89
CA ALA A 165 -3.89 1.75 2.54
C ALA A 165 -4.46 2.73 1.52
N ILE A 166 -3.83 2.80 0.35
CA ILE A 166 -4.28 3.55 -0.81
C ILE A 166 -4.90 2.57 -1.79
N PHE A 167 -6.11 2.87 -2.24
CA PHE A 167 -6.78 2.15 -3.31
C PHE A 167 -6.58 2.95 -4.60
N LYS A 168 -5.82 2.37 -5.54
CA LYS A 168 -5.60 2.92 -6.89
C LYS A 168 -6.53 2.22 -7.88
N VAL A 169 -7.16 3.02 -8.73
CA VAL A 169 -8.02 2.58 -9.84
C VAL A 169 -7.63 3.34 -11.10
N GLY A 170 -7.53 2.62 -12.21
CA GLY A 170 -7.02 3.08 -13.49
C GLY A 170 -5.56 3.54 -13.46
N ASP A 171 -4.72 2.81 -12.74
CA ASP A 171 -3.27 2.97 -12.74
C ASP A 171 -2.64 1.57 -12.58
N ASP A 172 -1.66 1.23 -13.41
CA ASP A 172 -1.02 -0.07 -13.39
C ASP A 172 0.09 -0.16 -12.32
N VAL A 173 -0.25 -0.77 -11.19
CA VAL A 173 0.69 -0.95 -10.08
C VAL A 173 1.62 -2.17 -10.24
N ARG A 174 1.57 -2.92 -11.35
CA ARG A 174 2.47 -4.07 -11.56
C ARG A 174 3.94 -3.65 -11.61
N GLN A 175 4.21 -2.46 -12.13
CA GLN A 175 5.56 -1.91 -12.17
C GLN A 175 6.09 -1.58 -10.76
N ASP A 176 5.25 -0.99 -9.90
CA ASP A 176 5.55 -0.83 -8.47
C ASP A 176 5.84 -2.18 -7.80
N MET A 177 5.02 -3.21 -8.07
CA MET A 177 5.21 -4.55 -7.50
C MET A 177 6.58 -5.12 -7.87
N LEU A 178 6.99 -5.00 -9.14
CA LEU A 178 8.31 -5.48 -9.59
C LEU A 178 9.44 -4.76 -8.86
N ALA A 179 9.38 -3.42 -8.79
CA ALA A 179 10.39 -2.62 -8.09
C ALA A 179 10.52 -3.04 -6.62
N LEU A 180 9.39 -3.25 -5.92
CA LEU A 180 9.36 -3.65 -4.52
C LEU A 180 9.85 -5.07 -4.29
N GLN A 181 9.58 -6.00 -5.21
CA GLN A 181 10.14 -7.35 -5.16
C GLN A 181 11.67 -7.33 -5.30
N LEU A 182 12.20 -6.55 -6.25
CA LEU A 182 13.64 -6.36 -6.41
C LEU A 182 14.25 -5.66 -5.19
N MET A 183 13.55 -4.70 -4.59
CA MET A 183 13.99 -4.05 -3.35
C MET A 183 14.08 -5.04 -2.20
N GLN A 184 13.10 -5.92 -2.04
CA GLN A 184 13.12 -6.97 -1.02
C GLN A 184 14.27 -7.95 -1.24
N LEU A 185 14.57 -8.32 -2.49
CA LEU A 185 15.72 -9.14 -2.83
C LEU A 185 17.04 -8.45 -2.43
N MET A 186 17.22 -7.18 -2.83
CA MET A 186 18.41 -6.40 -2.49
C MET A 186 18.58 -6.23 -0.97
N LYS A 187 17.49 -5.97 -0.25
CA LYS A 187 17.46 -5.93 1.22
C LYS A 187 17.98 -7.22 1.83
N ASN A 188 17.54 -8.37 1.33
CA ASN A 188 17.98 -9.68 1.83
C ASN A 188 19.47 -9.93 1.55
N VAL A 189 19.95 -9.55 0.37
CA VAL A 189 21.37 -9.66 0.00
C VAL A 189 22.23 -8.79 0.92
N TRP A 190 21.87 -7.52 1.10
CA TRP A 190 22.62 -6.61 1.98
C TRP A 190 22.63 -7.08 3.43
N ALA A 191 21.50 -7.58 3.94
CA ALA A 191 21.42 -8.16 5.28
C ALA A 191 22.33 -9.40 5.40
N GLY A 192 22.35 -10.29 4.41
CA GLY A 192 23.22 -11.46 4.38
C GLY A 192 24.72 -11.13 4.34
N LEU A 193 25.08 -9.96 3.81
CA LEU A 193 26.45 -9.43 3.79
C LEU A 193 26.80 -8.56 5.02
N GLY A 194 25.84 -8.31 5.92
CA GLY A 194 26.02 -7.42 7.07
C GLY A 194 26.18 -5.94 6.70
N LEU A 195 25.74 -5.52 5.52
CA LEU A 195 25.79 -4.11 5.11
C LEU A 195 24.69 -3.31 5.84
N PRO A 196 25.03 -2.24 6.57
CA PRO A 196 24.07 -1.51 7.39
C PRO A 196 23.27 -0.48 6.57
N VAL A 197 22.76 -0.85 5.39
CA VAL A 197 21.88 -0.01 4.57
C VAL A 197 20.42 -0.32 4.86
N CYS A 198 19.53 0.65 4.69
CA CYS A 198 18.12 0.50 5.02
C CYS A 198 17.23 0.81 3.82
N VAL A 199 16.32 -0.10 3.47
CA VAL A 199 15.24 0.14 2.52
C VAL A 199 13.94 -0.44 3.07
N PHE A 200 12.82 0.16 2.67
CA PHE A 200 11.49 -0.18 3.17
C PHE A 200 10.61 -0.67 2.01
N PRO A 201 10.64 -1.99 1.69
CA PRO A 201 9.77 -2.57 0.69
C PRO A 201 8.34 -2.66 1.25
N TYR A 202 7.57 -1.59 1.12
CA TYR A 202 6.14 -1.60 1.41
C TYR A 202 5.40 -2.55 0.46
N ARG A 203 4.19 -2.98 0.81
CA ARG A 203 3.46 -3.95 -0.01
C ARG A 203 2.52 -3.29 -0.99
N VAL A 204 2.59 -3.76 -2.23
CA VAL A 204 1.68 -3.40 -3.31
C VAL A 204 1.11 -4.68 -3.90
N VAL A 205 -0.19 -4.68 -4.14
CA VAL A 205 -0.88 -5.80 -4.76
C VAL A 205 -1.76 -5.27 -5.87
N ALA A 206 -1.47 -5.69 -7.10
CA ALA A 206 -2.36 -5.52 -8.22
C ALA A 206 -3.51 -6.51 -8.08
N THR A 207 -4.73 -6.00 -8.07
CA THR A 207 -5.93 -6.80 -7.76
C THR A 207 -6.74 -7.10 -9.01
N SER A 208 -6.79 -6.16 -9.94
CA SER A 208 -7.43 -6.30 -11.26
C SER A 208 -6.67 -5.44 -12.27
N PRO A 209 -6.93 -5.54 -13.58
CA PRO A 209 -6.30 -4.65 -14.56
C PRO A 209 -6.54 -3.18 -14.18
N GLY A 210 -5.47 -2.39 -14.12
CA GLY A 210 -5.52 -0.99 -13.69
C GLY A 210 -5.94 -0.75 -12.24
N CYS A 211 -6.04 -1.77 -11.39
CA CYS A 211 -6.45 -1.62 -10.00
C CYS A 211 -5.41 -2.21 -9.05
N GLY A 212 -5.20 -1.55 -7.91
CA GLY A 212 -4.28 -2.03 -6.92
C GLY A 212 -4.45 -1.42 -5.54
N VAL A 213 -3.87 -2.11 -4.56
CA VAL A 213 -3.79 -1.66 -3.16
C VAL A 213 -2.33 -1.43 -2.82
N ILE A 214 -2.05 -0.25 -2.27
CA ILE A 214 -0.73 0.16 -1.81
C ILE A 214 -0.79 0.34 -0.30
N GLU A 215 0.04 -0.37 0.43
CA GLU A 215 0.25 -0.12 1.85
C GLU A 215 0.95 1.22 2.04
N CYS A 216 0.40 2.07 2.90
CA CYS A 216 1.06 3.33 3.24
C CYS A 216 2.26 3.07 4.15
N VAL A 217 3.33 3.81 3.90
CA VAL A 217 4.49 3.84 4.81
C VAL A 217 4.05 4.44 6.15
N PRO A 218 4.09 3.67 7.25
CA PRO A 218 3.60 4.14 8.55
C PRO A 218 4.47 5.30 9.06
N ASN A 219 3.87 6.19 9.84
CA ASN A 219 4.59 7.25 10.57
C ASN A 219 5.53 8.09 9.69
N SER A 220 5.13 8.36 8.44
CA SER A 220 5.95 9.10 7.50
C SER A 220 5.19 10.26 6.87
N LYS A 221 5.94 11.27 6.42
CA LYS A 221 5.43 12.41 5.65
C LYS A 221 6.30 12.62 4.42
N SER A 222 5.72 13.09 3.32
CA SER A 222 6.54 13.44 2.16
C SER A 222 7.39 14.69 2.45
N ARG A 223 8.55 14.80 1.82
CA ARG A 223 9.40 16.00 1.93
C ARG A 223 8.64 17.25 1.49
N ASP A 224 7.80 17.15 0.46
CA ASP A 224 6.90 18.23 0.02
C ASP A 224 5.92 18.66 1.13
N GLN A 225 5.28 17.71 1.83
CA GLN A 225 4.40 18.02 2.95
C GLN A 225 5.16 18.68 4.11
N LEU A 226 6.36 18.20 4.43
CA LEU A 226 7.20 18.79 5.47
C LEU A 226 7.57 20.25 5.12
N GLY A 227 7.93 20.50 3.85
CA GLY A 227 8.30 21.85 3.39
C GLY A 227 7.15 22.85 3.51
N ARG A 228 5.92 22.43 3.16
CA ARG A 228 4.73 23.27 3.30
C ARG A 228 4.28 23.51 4.74
N GLN A 229 4.65 22.61 5.66
CA GLN A 229 4.23 22.70 7.08
C GLN A 229 5.20 23.51 7.93
N THR A 230 6.48 23.55 7.56
CA THR A 230 7.54 24.05 8.44
C THR A 230 8.22 25.31 7.93
N ASP A 231 8.05 25.72 6.66
CA ASP A 231 8.75 26.85 6.03
C ASP A 231 10.28 26.80 6.11
N PHE A 232 10.88 25.68 6.57
CA PHE A 232 12.32 25.49 6.69
C PHE A 232 12.81 24.22 5.96
N GLY A 233 14.13 24.18 5.72
CA GLY A 233 14.81 23.08 5.04
C GLY A 233 14.83 21.79 5.87
N LEU A 234 15.23 20.68 5.24
CA LEU A 234 15.29 19.35 5.86
C LEU A 234 16.25 19.32 7.06
N TYR A 235 17.40 20.00 6.96
CA TYR A 235 18.34 20.13 8.07
C TYR A 235 17.72 20.80 9.30
N GLU A 236 17.00 21.92 9.11
CA GLU A 236 16.31 22.60 10.22
C GLU A 236 15.15 21.78 10.77
N TYR A 237 14.45 21.02 9.91
CA TYR A 237 13.47 20.04 10.36
C TYR A 237 14.11 18.98 11.26
N PHE A 238 15.29 18.45 10.90
CA PHE A 238 16.02 17.49 11.73
C PHE A 238 16.47 18.10 13.05
N LYS A 239 16.99 19.33 13.06
CA LYS A 239 17.36 20.01 14.31
C LYS A 239 16.16 20.26 15.21
N THR A 240 15.04 20.68 14.63
CA THR A 240 13.80 20.94 15.38
C THR A 240 13.20 19.65 15.94
N THR A 241 13.29 18.54 15.20
CA THR A 241 12.66 17.27 15.56
C THR A 241 13.52 16.43 16.50
N TYR A 242 14.83 16.39 16.27
CA TYR A 242 15.77 15.49 16.96
C TYR A 242 16.72 16.21 17.92
N GLY A 243 16.75 17.54 17.91
CA GLY A 243 17.64 18.37 18.72
C GLY A 243 18.93 18.76 18.00
N ASP A 244 19.85 19.39 18.73
CA ASP A 244 21.13 19.84 18.19
C ASP A 244 22.00 18.68 17.67
N GLU A 245 22.99 18.99 16.83
CA GLU A 245 23.85 17.97 16.22
C GLU A 245 24.58 17.10 17.24
N SER A 246 24.93 17.63 18.42
CA SER A 246 25.61 16.87 19.47
C SER A 246 24.69 15.88 20.19
N SER A 247 23.37 15.98 20.01
CA SER A 247 22.40 15.12 20.66
C SER A 247 22.44 13.70 20.09
N GLU A 248 22.20 12.71 20.95
CA GLU A 248 22.15 11.31 20.55
C GLU A 248 21.05 11.04 19.51
N SER A 249 19.87 11.65 19.72
CA SER A 249 18.72 11.55 18.83
C SER A 249 19.02 12.08 17.42
N PHE A 250 19.64 13.26 17.30
CA PHE A 250 20.05 13.79 16.00
C PHE A 250 21.10 12.89 15.33
N GLN A 251 22.08 12.40 16.08
CA GLN A 251 23.09 11.50 15.55
C GLN A 251 22.49 10.19 15.04
N GLU A 252 21.48 9.65 15.74
CA GLU A 252 20.76 8.46 15.32
C GLU A 252 19.92 8.70 14.06
N ALA A 253 19.10 9.76 14.05
CA ALA A 253 18.31 10.14 12.88
C ALA A 253 19.21 10.39 11.66
N ARG A 254 20.36 11.08 11.85
CA ARG A 254 21.35 11.29 10.79
C ARG A 254 21.94 9.98 10.27
N ARG A 255 22.27 9.03 11.15
CA ARG A 255 22.72 7.69 10.72
C ARG A 255 21.64 6.97 9.91
N ASN A 256 20.40 7.00 10.36
CA ASN A 256 19.26 6.39 9.67
C ASN A 256 19.05 7.01 8.30
N PHE A 257 19.13 8.34 8.21
CA PHE A 257 19.07 9.11 6.97
C PHE A 257 20.15 8.66 5.99
N VAL A 258 21.43 8.67 6.40
CA VAL A 258 22.56 8.28 5.54
C VAL A 258 22.46 6.82 5.08
N ARG A 259 22.09 5.90 5.99
CA ARG A 259 21.96 4.47 5.68
C ARG A 259 20.83 4.18 4.69
N SER A 260 19.72 4.89 4.84
CA SER A 260 18.59 4.74 3.93
C SER A 260 18.84 5.43 2.61
N MET A 261 19.45 6.61 2.61
CA MET A 261 19.88 7.31 1.41
C MET A 261 20.82 6.45 0.58
N ALA A 262 21.86 5.87 1.17
CA ALA A 262 22.78 4.99 0.46
C ALA A 262 22.06 3.78 -0.18
N GLY A 263 21.14 3.14 0.55
CA GLY A 263 20.34 2.03 0.04
C GLY A 263 19.47 2.43 -1.15
N TYR A 264 18.72 3.53 -1.03
CA TYR A 264 17.86 4.03 -2.10
C TYR A 264 18.65 4.59 -3.28
N SER A 265 19.83 5.19 -3.09
CA SER A 265 20.69 5.65 -4.19
C SER A 265 21.13 4.49 -5.07
N VAL A 266 21.61 3.39 -4.47
CA VAL A 266 22.01 2.18 -5.23
C VAL A 266 20.80 1.55 -5.91
N PHE A 267 19.68 1.44 -5.21
CA PHE A 267 18.43 0.91 -5.77
C PHE A 267 17.93 1.73 -6.97
N SER A 268 17.86 3.05 -6.83
CA SER A 268 17.42 3.95 -7.91
C SER A 268 18.38 3.94 -9.09
N PHE A 269 19.69 3.84 -8.84
CA PHE A 269 20.69 3.73 -9.90
C PHE A 269 20.53 2.41 -10.68
N LEU A 270 20.43 1.26 -10.00
CA LEU A 270 20.34 -0.04 -10.68
C LEU A 270 19.05 -0.19 -11.48
N LEU A 271 17.94 0.30 -10.96
CA LEU A 271 16.63 0.19 -11.61
C LEU A 271 16.29 1.41 -12.48
N GLN A 272 17.20 2.39 -12.57
CA GLN A 272 17.02 3.61 -13.36
C GLN A 272 15.68 4.29 -13.03
N ILE A 273 15.38 4.43 -11.73
CA ILE A 273 14.11 4.99 -11.25
C ILE A 273 14.02 6.46 -11.64
N LYS A 274 12.92 6.86 -12.28
CA LYS A 274 12.67 8.24 -12.72
C LYS A 274 11.64 8.94 -11.82
N ASP A 275 11.21 10.15 -12.18
CA ASP A 275 10.20 10.92 -11.43
C ASP A 275 10.56 11.12 -9.94
N ARG A 276 11.84 11.37 -9.65
CA ARG A 276 12.32 11.58 -8.26
C ARG A 276 12.16 13.04 -7.84
N HIS A 277 11.01 13.35 -7.26
CA HIS A 277 10.70 14.67 -6.67
C HIS A 277 10.33 14.57 -5.19
N ASN A 278 10.25 15.71 -4.48
CA ASN A 278 10.01 15.79 -3.03
C ASN A 278 8.65 15.19 -2.58
N GLY A 279 7.75 14.91 -3.52
CA GLY A 279 6.48 14.22 -3.26
C GLY A 279 6.63 12.70 -3.17
N ASN A 280 7.63 12.13 -3.87
CA ASN A 280 7.93 10.70 -3.92
C ASN A 280 9.03 10.29 -2.93
N ILE A 281 9.43 11.22 -2.07
CA ILE A 281 10.43 11.04 -1.03
C ILE A 281 9.75 11.28 0.31
N MET A 282 9.67 10.23 1.12
CA MET A 282 9.09 10.23 2.46
C MET A 282 10.19 10.28 3.51
N ILE A 283 9.91 10.91 4.64
CA ILE A 283 10.73 10.90 5.86
C ILE A 283 9.88 10.29 6.97
N ASP A 284 10.38 9.23 7.61
CA ASP A 284 9.73 8.63 8.79
C ASP A 284 10.15 9.31 10.10
N LEU A 285 9.52 8.93 11.21
CA LEU A 285 9.82 9.50 12.52
C LEU A 285 11.24 9.18 13.03
N ASP A 286 11.90 8.15 12.49
CA ASP A 286 13.24 7.73 12.91
C ASP A 286 14.35 8.35 12.03
N GLY A 287 13.98 9.20 11.06
CA GLY A 287 14.88 9.94 10.19
C GLY A 287 15.27 9.19 8.91
N HIS A 288 14.62 8.08 8.56
CA HIS A 288 14.89 7.40 7.29
C HIS A 288 14.28 8.14 6.11
N ILE A 289 15.00 8.15 4.99
CA ILE A 289 14.44 8.48 3.68
C ILE A 289 13.82 7.22 3.05
N ILE A 290 12.59 7.34 2.55
CA ILE A 290 11.85 6.23 1.94
C ILE A 290 11.33 6.71 0.58
N HIS A 291 11.81 6.09 -0.49
CA HIS A 291 11.29 6.36 -1.82
C HIS A 291 9.97 5.61 -2.03
N ILE A 292 9.00 6.26 -2.66
CA ILE A 292 7.71 5.68 -3.06
C ILE A 292 7.43 5.96 -4.53
N ASP A 293 6.38 5.34 -5.06
CA ASP A 293 5.88 5.52 -6.44
C ASP A 293 6.94 5.16 -7.49
N PHE A 294 7.06 3.88 -7.82
CA PHE A 294 8.08 3.35 -8.73
C PHE A 294 7.51 3.09 -10.14
N GLY A 295 6.45 3.80 -10.53
CA GLY A 295 5.80 3.67 -11.83
C GLY A 295 6.67 4.02 -13.04
N PHE A 296 7.85 4.61 -12.83
CA PHE A 296 8.84 4.88 -13.88
C PHE A 296 10.20 4.29 -13.54
N MET A 297 10.58 3.22 -14.25
CA MET A 297 11.80 2.46 -14.02
C MET A 297 12.33 1.87 -15.34
N PHE A 298 13.62 1.55 -15.39
CA PHE A 298 14.32 1.08 -16.60
C PHE A 298 14.17 2.07 -17.77
N GLU A 299 13.53 1.65 -18.86
CA GLU A 299 13.35 2.44 -20.07
C GLU A 299 12.09 3.33 -20.03
N SER A 300 11.25 3.23 -19.00
CA SER A 300 10.05 4.08 -18.90
C SER A 300 10.38 5.41 -18.24
N SER A 301 9.98 6.51 -18.87
CA SER A 301 10.05 7.85 -18.28
C SER A 301 8.70 8.59 -18.33
N PRO A 302 8.47 9.53 -17.42
CA PRO A 302 7.35 10.47 -17.53
C PRO A 302 7.39 11.21 -18.88
N GLY A 303 6.22 11.60 -19.39
CA GLY A 303 6.11 12.46 -20.56
C GLY A 303 6.46 11.84 -21.91
N GLY A 304 6.58 10.52 -22.02
CA GLY A 304 6.79 9.82 -23.29
C GLY A 304 8.26 9.65 -23.69
N ASN A 305 9.12 9.25 -22.75
CA ASN A 305 10.53 8.89 -23.00
C ASN A 305 11.39 10.06 -23.51
N LEU A 306 11.18 11.26 -22.96
CA LEU A 306 11.93 12.47 -23.31
C LEU A 306 13.42 12.42 -22.89
N GLY A 307 13.81 11.53 -21.97
CA GLY A 307 15.22 11.24 -21.68
C GLY A 307 16.01 12.34 -20.96
N PHE A 308 15.36 13.38 -20.43
CA PHE A 308 16.02 14.54 -19.80
C PHE A 308 16.15 14.45 -18.27
N GLU A 309 15.65 13.40 -17.63
CA GLU A 309 15.59 13.35 -16.15
C GLU A 309 16.83 12.71 -15.52
N PRO A 310 17.40 13.32 -14.45
CA PRO A 310 18.49 12.73 -13.69
C PRO A 310 18.03 11.47 -12.93
N ASP A 311 18.90 10.45 -12.85
CA ASP A 311 18.59 9.12 -12.29
C ASP A 311 18.34 9.11 -10.77
N PHE A 312 18.97 10.04 -10.03
CA PHE A 312 18.83 10.18 -8.59
C PHE A 312 19.01 11.64 -8.16
N LYS A 313 18.23 12.08 -7.18
CA LYS A 313 18.27 13.46 -6.65
C LYS A 313 19.02 13.48 -5.33
N LEU A 314 20.29 13.88 -5.36
CA LEU A 314 21.04 14.34 -4.19
C LEU A 314 21.08 15.87 -4.23
N SER A 315 20.15 16.53 -3.52
CA SER A 315 20.12 17.99 -3.45
C SER A 315 21.10 18.53 -2.41
N GLU A 316 21.46 19.81 -2.48
CA GLU A 316 22.26 20.50 -1.44
C GLU A 316 21.63 20.42 -0.03
N GLU A 317 20.30 20.29 0.03
CA GLU A 317 19.55 20.11 1.28
C GLU A 317 19.76 18.73 1.95
N MET A 318 20.18 17.72 1.18
CA MET A 318 20.27 16.32 1.57
C MET A 318 21.70 15.94 1.96
#